data_AF-A0A431IGK8-F1
#
_entry.id   AF-A0A431IGK8-F1
#
_cell.length_a   1.000
_cell.length_b   1.000
_cell.length_c   1.000
_cell.angle_alpha   90.00
_cell.angle_beta   90.00
_cell.angle_gamma   90.00
#
_symmetry.space_group_name_H-M   'P 1'
#
loop_
_entity.id
_entity.type
_entity.pdbx_description
1 polymer ?
#
loop_
_entity_poly.entity_id
_entity_poly.type
_entity_poly.pdbx_seq_one_letter_code
_entity_poly.pdbx_strand_id
1 'polypeptide(L)'
;MNDEELTTPMGLDRIVRFNRQHLRPKRKTIRVFLEDLVGDGAEVTWKQDQRRFYVDFPGAPSHPLRRCDARALGLTESMAKCIETNTLYHDKRWIEVWLGRDVIYVMTRFQDPFVNAIAKEIATLLAHYWQGKYDSED
;
A
#
# COMPACT_ATOMS: atom_id res chain seq x y z
N MET A 1 24.12 11.10 24.37
CA MET A 1 23.33 9.92 23.97
C MET A 1 22.02 10.47 23.47
N ASN A 2 21.87 10.55 22.15
CA ASN A 2 20.62 10.95 21.51
C ASN A 2 19.99 9.67 21.00
N ASP A 3 19.01 9.20 21.76
CA ASP A 3 18.10 8.14 21.34
C ASP A 3 17.08 8.68 20.35
N GLU A 4 16.58 7.74 19.55
CA GLU A 4 15.45 7.83 18.61
C GLU A 4 15.82 8.22 17.17
N GLU A 5 16.39 7.21 16.50
CA GLU A 5 15.89 6.63 15.24
C GLU A 5 15.13 7.61 14.33
N LEU A 6 15.85 8.10 13.33
CA LEU A 6 15.29 8.51 12.04
C LEU A 6 14.36 7.40 11.54
N THR A 7 13.07 7.61 11.76
CA THR A 7 11.96 6.78 11.32
C THR A 7 12.15 6.39 9.87
N THR A 8 12.20 5.07 9.66
CA THR A 8 12.11 4.32 8.41
C THR A 8 11.33 5.08 7.32
N PRO A 9 11.76 5.05 6.03
CA PRO A 9 11.07 5.74 4.95
C PRO A 9 9.57 5.45 4.99
N MET A 10 8.78 6.53 5.09
CA MET A 10 7.33 6.54 5.22
C MET A 10 6.67 5.59 4.21
N GLY A 11 6.16 4.46 4.70
CA GLY A 11 5.11 3.76 3.98
C GLY A 11 3.93 4.72 3.84
N LEU A 12 3.27 4.74 2.68
CA LEU A 12 2.00 5.43 2.55
C LEU A 12 0.96 4.58 3.27
N ASP A 13 0.86 4.80 4.58
CA ASP A 13 0.03 3.98 5.45
C ASP A 13 -1.40 4.52 5.42
N ARG A 14 -2.33 3.65 5.05
CA ARG A 14 -3.76 3.97 4.98
C ARG A 14 -4.43 3.22 6.12
N ILE A 15 -4.95 3.96 7.09
CA ILE A 15 -5.41 3.39 8.36
C ILE A 15 -6.93 3.36 8.39
N VAL A 16 -7.49 2.17 8.54
CA VAL A 16 -8.93 1.98 8.76
C VAL A 16 -9.15 1.62 10.22
N ARG A 17 -9.78 2.50 10.99
CA ARG A 17 -10.05 2.31 12.43
C ARG A 17 -11.47 1.85 12.66
N PHE A 18 -11.67 0.92 13.59
CA PHE A 18 -12.98 0.40 13.95
C PHE A 18 -13.32 0.79 15.39
N ASN A 19 -14.34 1.64 15.56
CA ASN A 19 -14.78 2.09 16.89
C ASN A 19 -15.54 1.01 17.67
N ARG A 20 -15.92 -0.09 17.00
CA ARG A 20 -16.70 -1.19 17.58
C ARG A 20 -16.12 -2.53 17.14
N GLN A 21 -15.72 -3.36 18.08
CA GLN A 21 -15.08 -4.66 17.80
C GLN A 21 -15.95 -5.61 16.97
N HIS A 22 -17.28 -5.55 17.10
CA HIS A 22 -18.19 -6.42 16.34
C HIS A 22 -18.28 -6.05 14.84
N LEU A 23 -17.92 -4.82 14.47
CA LEU A 23 -17.86 -4.40 13.07
C LEU A 23 -16.55 -4.81 12.40
N ARG A 24 -15.57 -5.32 13.15
CA ARG A 24 -14.29 -5.68 12.61
C ARG A 24 -14.39 -7.00 11.81
N PRO A 25 -13.89 -7.03 10.56
CA PRO A 25 -13.84 -8.26 9.79
C PRO A 25 -12.83 -9.26 10.38
N LYS A 26 -13.19 -10.55 10.29
CA LYS A 26 -12.28 -11.66 10.61
C LYS A 26 -11.27 -11.84 9.48
N ARG A 27 -10.10 -12.41 9.79
CA ARG A 27 -9.04 -12.72 8.81
C ARG A 27 -9.57 -13.43 7.56
N LYS A 28 -10.42 -14.46 7.74
CA LYS A 28 -11.00 -15.22 6.60
C LYS A 28 -11.83 -14.32 5.67
N THR A 29 -12.59 -13.40 6.24
CA THR A 29 -13.43 -12.46 5.49
C THR A 29 -12.58 -11.44 4.75
N ILE A 30 -11.52 -10.92 5.37
CA ILE A 30 -10.56 -10.04 4.69
C ILE A 30 -9.89 -10.76 3.52
N ARG A 31 -9.48 -12.02 3.71
CA ARG A 31 -8.89 -12.80 2.62
C ARG A 31 -9.80 -12.86 1.40
N VAL A 32 -11.05 -13.29 1.60
CA VAL A 32 -12.05 -13.40 0.53
C VAL A 32 -12.30 -12.04 -0.10
N PHE A 33 -12.46 -10.99 0.70
CA PHE A 33 -12.63 -9.63 0.20
C PHE A 33 -11.47 -9.20 -0.71
N LEU A 34 -10.22 -9.46 -0.31
CA LEU A 34 -9.05 -9.12 -1.11
C LEU A 34 -8.99 -9.95 -2.40
N GLU A 35 -9.21 -11.26 -2.30
CA GLU A 35 -9.23 -12.19 -3.46
C GLU A 35 -10.32 -11.78 -4.47
N ASP A 36 -11.54 -11.49 -4.01
CA ASP A 36 -12.65 -11.07 -4.88
C ASP A 36 -12.42 -9.68 -5.49
N LEU A 37 -11.80 -8.75 -4.74
CA LEU A 37 -11.56 -7.38 -5.20
C LEU A 37 -10.50 -7.33 -6.30
N VAL A 38 -9.42 -8.12 -6.18
CA VAL A 38 -8.34 -8.13 -7.18
C VAL A 38 -8.57 -9.15 -8.29
N GLY A 39 -9.45 -10.13 -8.07
CA GLY A 39 -9.72 -11.23 -8.99
C GLY A 39 -8.43 -11.93 -9.42
N ASP A 40 -8.34 -12.27 -10.71
CA ASP A 40 -7.14 -12.87 -11.30
C ASP A 40 -5.98 -11.87 -11.52
N GLY A 41 -6.16 -10.60 -11.13
CA GLY A 41 -5.19 -9.53 -11.33
C GLY A 41 -4.04 -9.52 -10.32
N ALA A 42 -4.17 -10.22 -9.20
CA ALA A 42 -3.14 -10.31 -8.16
C ALA A 42 -3.26 -11.60 -7.33
N GLU A 43 -2.15 -12.01 -6.72
CA GLU A 43 -2.15 -13.12 -5.76
C GLU A 43 -2.28 -12.60 -4.33
N VAL A 44 -3.15 -13.21 -3.52
CA VAL A 44 -3.33 -12.85 -2.10
C VAL A 44 -2.71 -13.93 -1.21
N THR A 45 -1.59 -13.60 -0.57
CA THR A 45 -0.86 -14.52 0.31
C THR A 45 -0.88 -14.06 1.76
N TRP A 46 -1.15 -14.97 2.71
CA TRP A 46 -1.00 -14.69 4.14
C TRP A 46 0.42 -15.03 4.62
N LYS A 47 1.12 -14.06 5.22
CA LYS A 47 2.40 -14.29 5.90
C LYS A 47 2.17 -14.41 7.41
N GLN A 48 2.26 -15.64 7.92
CA GLN A 48 1.86 -15.99 9.28
C GLN A 48 2.75 -15.36 10.35
N ASP A 49 4.06 -15.34 10.12
CA ASP A 49 5.09 -14.68 10.92
C ASP A 49 4.84 -13.17 11.06
N GLN A 50 4.35 -12.53 10.00
CA GLN A 50 4.17 -11.07 9.95
C GLN A 50 2.73 -10.61 10.19
N ARG A 51 1.80 -11.56 10.35
CA ARG A 51 0.36 -11.34 10.56
C ARG A 51 -0.27 -10.37 9.56
N ARG A 52 0.15 -10.42 8.29
CA ARG A 52 -0.34 -9.56 7.21
C ARG A 52 -0.64 -10.35 5.94
N PHE A 53 -1.58 -9.84 5.14
CA PHE A 53 -1.73 -10.27 3.76
C PHE A 53 -0.76 -9.49 2.87
N TYR A 54 -0.24 -10.17 1.86
CA TYR A 54 0.44 -9.61 0.71
C TYR A 54 -0.50 -9.75 -0.48
N VAL A 55 -0.76 -8.65 -1.17
CA VAL A 55 -1.49 -8.61 -2.43
C VAL A 55 -0.47 -8.32 -3.52
N ASP A 56 0.02 -9.37 -4.18
CA ASP A 56 1.14 -9.34 -5.10
C ASP A 56 0.64 -9.18 -6.55
N PHE A 57 0.99 -8.06 -7.19
CA PHE A 57 0.60 -7.75 -8.56
C PHE A 57 1.71 -8.12 -9.55
N PRO A 58 1.38 -8.61 -10.75
CA PRO A 58 2.36 -8.85 -11.80
C PRO A 58 2.96 -7.54 -12.33
N GLY A 59 4.19 -7.64 -12.84
CA GLY A 59 4.90 -6.58 -13.54
C GLY A 59 5.79 -5.71 -12.65
N ALA A 60 6.70 -4.97 -13.30
CA ALA A 60 7.66 -4.09 -12.64
C ALA A 60 7.02 -2.76 -12.21
N PRO A 61 7.47 -2.11 -11.12
CA PRO A 61 6.95 -0.83 -10.66
C PRO A 61 6.75 0.21 -11.77
N SER A 62 5.61 0.88 -11.74
CA SER A 62 5.28 1.91 -12.72
C SER A 62 5.63 3.30 -12.21
N HIS A 63 6.09 4.17 -13.11
CA HIS A 63 6.11 5.62 -12.85
C HIS A 63 5.64 6.34 -14.11
N PRO A 64 4.59 7.19 -14.03
CA PRO A 64 3.94 7.77 -15.21
C PRO A 64 4.87 8.65 -16.03
N LEU A 65 5.86 9.27 -15.38
CA LEU A 65 6.83 10.16 -16.02
C LEU A 65 8.14 9.46 -16.43
N ARG A 66 8.26 8.13 -16.27
CA ARG A 66 9.52 7.40 -16.48
C ARG A 66 10.15 7.61 -17.86
N ARG A 67 9.31 7.71 -18.89
CA ARG A 67 9.75 7.84 -20.29
C ARG A 67 9.69 9.28 -20.80
N CYS A 68 9.30 10.22 -19.94
CA CYS A 68 9.25 11.62 -20.33
C CYS A 68 10.64 12.24 -20.19
N ASP A 69 10.96 13.18 -21.07
CA ASP A 69 12.18 13.98 -20.93
C ASP A 69 12.04 14.90 -19.71
N ALA A 70 12.90 14.69 -18.71
CA ALA A 70 12.93 15.46 -17.48
C ALA A 70 13.12 16.97 -17.72
N ARG A 71 13.90 17.35 -18.76
CA ARG A 71 14.12 18.76 -19.12
C ARG A 71 12.86 19.41 -19.67
N ALA A 72 12.12 18.69 -20.53
CA ALA A 72 10.87 19.16 -21.10
C ALA A 72 9.76 19.32 -20.04
N LEU A 73 9.84 18.56 -18.95
CA LEU A 73 8.90 18.63 -17.82
C LEU A 73 9.31 19.64 -16.73
N GLY A 74 10.46 20.30 -16.86
CA GLY A 74 10.98 21.19 -15.82
C GLY A 74 11.30 20.48 -14.50
N LEU A 75 11.58 19.17 -14.53
CA LEU A 75 11.96 18.42 -13.34
C LEU A 75 13.38 18.78 -12.93
N THR A 76 13.60 18.86 -11.62
CA THR A 76 14.95 18.99 -11.07
C THR A 76 15.72 17.68 -11.30
N GLU A 77 17.05 17.77 -11.31
CA GLU A 77 17.92 16.58 -11.45
C GLU A 77 17.66 15.55 -10.34
N SER A 78 17.37 16.02 -9.11
CA SER A 78 17.01 15.13 -8.00
C SER A 78 15.68 14.42 -8.21
N MET A 79 14.65 15.11 -8.74
CA MET A 79 13.36 14.50 -9.06
C MET A 79 13.49 13.48 -10.19
N ALA A 80 14.25 13.81 -11.25
CA ALA A 80 14.53 12.89 -12.35
C ALA A 80 15.25 11.63 -11.85
N LYS A 81 16.26 11.79 -11.00
CA LYS A 81 17.00 10.68 -10.38
C LYS A 81 16.10 9.83 -9.48
N CYS A 82 15.20 10.43 -8.71
CA CYS A 82 14.21 9.70 -7.90
C CYS A 82 13.27 8.84 -8.76
N ILE A 83 12.86 9.32 -9.93
CA ILE A 83 12.00 8.56 -10.86
C ILE A 83 12.77 7.35 -11.41
N GLU A 84 14.03 7.55 -11.80
CA GLU A 84 14.89 6.46 -12.29
C GLU A 84 15.17 5.43 -11.19
N THR A 85 15.60 5.87 -10.00
CA THR A 85 15.98 4.97 -8.91
C THR A 85 14.81 4.20 -8.32
N ASN A 86 13.59 4.78 -8.23
CA ASN A 86 12.39 4.04 -7.79
C ASN A 86 12.14 2.78 -8.62
N THR A 87 12.57 2.78 -9.88
CA THR A 87 12.32 1.66 -10.80
C THR A 87 13.44 0.62 -10.83
N LEU A 88 14.60 0.91 -10.24
CA LEU A 88 15.78 0.04 -10.30
C LEU A 88 15.86 -0.99 -9.17
N TYR A 89 15.15 -0.78 -8.05
CA TYR A 89 15.40 -1.58 -6.85
C TYR A 89 14.50 -2.81 -6.67
N HIS A 90 13.37 -2.95 -7.38
CA HIS A 90 12.42 -4.04 -7.08
C HIS A 90 11.61 -4.51 -8.31
N ASP A 91 11.66 -5.81 -8.61
CA ASP A 91 10.89 -6.45 -9.68
C ASP A 91 9.44 -6.80 -9.29
N LYS A 92 8.97 -6.32 -8.14
CA LYS A 92 7.70 -6.76 -7.54
C LYS A 92 6.86 -5.58 -7.08
N ARG A 93 5.55 -5.74 -7.25
CA ARG A 93 4.50 -4.83 -6.78
C ARG A 93 3.69 -5.54 -5.72
N TRP A 94 3.58 -4.98 -4.53
CA TRP A 94 2.68 -5.55 -3.53
C TRP A 94 2.08 -4.50 -2.59
N ILE A 95 0.93 -4.87 -2.03
CA ILE A 95 0.27 -4.16 -0.95
C ILE A 95 0.28 -5.05 0.29
N GLU A 96 0.65 -4.47 1.43
CA GLU A 96 0.58 -5.16 2.72
C GLU A 96 -0.70 -4.76 3.44
N VAL A 97 -1.53 -5.74 3.81
CA VAL A 97 -2.74 -5.52 4.62
C VAL A 97 -2.53 -6.14 5.99
N TRP A 98 -2.19 -5.31 6.98
CA TRP A 98 -1.94 -5.73 8.36
C TRP A 98 -3.20 -5.62 9.22
N LEU A 99 -3.52 -6.70 9.94
CA LEU A 99 -4.70 -6.78 10.80
C LEU A 99 -4.31 -6.55 12.27
N GLY A 100 -4.41 -5.30 12.73
CA GLY A 100 -4.17 -4.89 14.12
C GLY A 100 -5.27 -5.34 15.09
N ARG A 101 -5.38 -4.72 16.28
CA ARG A 101 -6.47 -5.03 17.24
C ARG A 101 -7.78 -4.34 16.87
N ASP A 102 -7.73 -3.04 16.65
CA ASP A 102 -8.91 -2.21 16.34
C ASP A 102 -8.72 -1.41 15.04
N VAL A 103 -7.76 -1.84 14.24
CA VAL A 103 -7.27 -1.12 13.05
C VAL A 103 -6.85 -2.11 11.97
N ILE A 104 -6.99 -1.69 10.71
CA ILE A 104 -6.38 -2.34 9.55
C ILE A 104 -5.48 -1.31 8.88
N TYR A 105 -4.25 -1.71 8.57
CA TYR A 105 -3.30 -0.90 7.83
C TYR A 105 -3.19 -1.46 6.43
N VAL A 106 -3.37 -0.59 5.43
CA VAL A 106 -3.10 -0.90 4.02
C VAL A 106 -1.88 -0.09 3.64
N MET A 107 -0.75 -0.78 3.46
CA MET A 107 0.56 -0.17 3.32
C MET A 107 1.14 -0.48 1.95
N THR A 108 1.83 0.51 1.40
CA THR A 108 2.70 0.34 0.24
C THR A 108 4.12 0.69 0.68
N ARG A 109 5.09 -0.17 0.36
CA ARG A 109 6.51 0.09 0.62
C ARG A 109 7.18 0.85 -0.53
N PHE A 110 6.41 1.13 -1.58
CA PHE A 110 6.88 1.72 -2.83
C PHE A 110 6.08 2.94 -3.19
N GLN A 111 6.75 3.89 -3.83
CA GLN A 111 6.09 5.03 -4.46
C GLN A 111 5.56 4.67 -5.85
N ASP A 112 5.19 3.41 -6.11
CA ASP A 112 4.51 3.03 -7.35
C ASP A 112 3.09 3.62 -7.36
N PRO A 113 2.78 4.59 -8.24
CA PRO A 113 1.48 5.25 -8.25
C PRO A 113 0.32 4.29 -8.52
N PHE A 114 0.56 3.21 -9.28
CA PHE A 114 -0.45 2.19 -9.55
C PHE A 114 -0.86 1.46 -8.27
N VAL A 115 0.13 0.91 -7.56
CA VAL A 115 -0.10 0.18 -6.31
C VAL A 115 -0.66 1.11 -5.23
N ASN A 116 -0.22 2.38 -5.21
CA ASN A 116 -0.74 3.40 -4.30
C ASN A 116 -2.21 3.73 -4.54
N ALA A 117 -2.64 3.83 -5.80
CA ALA A 117 -4.04 4.06 -6.13
C ALA A 117 -4.92 2.89 -5.66
N ILE A 118 -4.48 1.66 -5.94
CA ILE A 118 -5.20 0.45 -5.50
C ILE A 118 -5.25 0.36 -3.97
N ALA A 119 -4.14 0.65 -3.28
CA ALA A 119 -4.11 0.65 -1.81
C ALA A 119 -5.09 1.66 -1.20
N LYS A 120 -5.24 2.85 -1.82
CA LYS A 120 -6.23 3.86 -1.40
C LYS A 120 -7.66 3.33 -1.57
N GLU A 121 -7.95 2.65 -2.68
CA GLU A 121 -9.26 2.06 -2.93
C GLU A 121 -9.57 0.92 -1.96
N ILE A 122 -8.61 0.01 -1.72
CA ILE A 122 -8.74 -1.08 -0.73
C ILE A 122 -9.12 -0.50 0.64
N ALA A 123 -8.39 0.50 1.13
CA ALA A 123 -8.65 1.12 2.42
C ALA A 123 -10.04 1.78 2.47
N THR A 124 -10.43 2.48 1.40
CA THR A 124 -11.75 3.13 1.27
C THR A 124 -12.89 2.10 1.33
N LEU A 125 -12.78 1.02 0.57
CA LEU A 125 -13.78 -0.04 0.54
C LEU A 125 -13.85 -0.77 1.89
N LEU A 126 -12.72 -1.07 2.53
CA LEU A 126 -12.69 -1.65 3.87
C LEU A 126 -13.42 -0.76 4.89
N ALA A 127 -13.19 0.55 4.83
CA ALA A 127 -13.90 1.51 5.67
C ALA A 127 -15.41 1.50 5.39
N HIS A 128 -15.83 1.48 4.13
CA HIS A 128 -17.25 1.46 3.76
C HIS A 128 -17.97 0.15 4.17
N TYR A 129 -17.44 -1.01 3.79
CA TYR A 129 -18.11 -2.30 4.03
C TYR A 129 -18.24 -2.65 5.51
N TRP A 130 -17.27 -2.23 6.34
CA TRP A 130 -17.24 -2.51 7.77
C TRP A 130 -17.44 -1.28 8.64
N GLN A 131 -17.91 -0.17 8.06
CA GLN A 131 -18.20 1.09 8.77
C GLN A 131 -17.02 1.56 9.63
N GLY A 132 -15.81 1.37 9.12
CA GLY A 132 -14.57 1.89 9.70
C GLY A 132 -14.40 3.37 9.36
N LYS A 133 -13.58 4.07 10.16
CA LYS A 133 -13.12 5.43 9.87
C LYS A 133 -11.81 5.34 9.10
N TYR A 134 -11.78 5.91 7.90
CA TYR A 134 -10.57 6.02 7.11
C TYR A 134 -9.80 7.28 7.50
N ASP A 135 -8.60 7.11 8.04
CA ASP A 135 -7.62 8.19 8.22
C ASP A 135 -6.56 8.01 7.13
N SER A 136 -6.59 8.87 6.11
CA SER A 136 -5.46 9.06 5.19
C SER A 136 -4.70 10.31 5.61
N GLU A 137 -3.44 10.16 6.00
CA GLU A 137 -2.49 11.27 5.94
C GLU A 137 -2.15 11.43 4.45
N ASP A 138 -2.83 12.35 3.77
CA ASP A 138 -2.45 12.81 2.42
C ASP A 138 -1.32 13.85 2.54
#